data_AF-A0AAE3VWX8-F1
#
_entry.id   AF-A0AAE3VWX8-F1
#
_cell.length_a   1.000
_cell.length_b   1.000
_cell.length_c   1.000
_cell.angle_alpha   90.00
_cell.angle_beta   90.00
_cell.angle_gamma   90.00
#
_symmetry.space_group_name_H-M   'P 1'
#
loop_
_entity.id
_entity.type
_entity.pdbx_description
1 polymer ?
#
loop_
_entity_poly.entity_id
_entity_poly.type
_entity_poly.pdbx_seq_one_letter_code
_entity_poly.pdbx_strand_id
1 'polypeptide(L)'
;MTPPLPHRLAALAFPPGPRREELLDTLAESGARLGVREAADILWHGARARLGRPKNPLVVPLAVLVMILGAFAGAVASTRVAWLAVPALPGGDRAAALNDLVFPGLHVYGGGDVPDFVSAPDAEGGPIHGYVTYVVEHTDATRDVAAYTAGARERLTAAGWTVHDLVAIPGEPADPGFWARRDGLVLEFATHYWPDLPAYDSDGSVSYSLSRAAPEWMRWAALPGALAGVIVAFLAFGWVSRRTEHGDAPIGPLAMFWVLPLPPVLLFGWQGVTIWWSGPEPGYPPVIPFWQPLVYDFAAGPTYLLIFLTLGALLVAACRRPFPFAFVARHPRRWLAGATTALVAGGAVWVAGALGPCGIPAPAAAAPDSTTAQVYVSPAATEDQRNLIQAAIGRAGGSPLWRGADSRAGTTTLSIGCTSATPWFDVSWTVPGMFERLQHQAGSEPGVVAIRAG
;
A
#
# COMPACT_ATOMS: atom_id res chain seq x y z
N MET A 1 5.23 22.90 -44.77
CA MET A 1 5.50 23.93 -43.74
C MET A 1 4.75 23.56 -42.48
N THR A 2 5.43 23.49 -41.35
CA THR A 2 4.81 23.23 -40.04
C THR A 2 4.09 24.51 -39.57
N PRO A 3 2.78 24.47 -39.25
CA PRO A 3 2.08 25.66 -38.78
C PRO A 3 2.75 26.19 -37.51
N PRO A 4 2.85 27.52 -37.34
CA PRO A 4 3.52 28.13 -36.19
C PRO A 4 2.84 27.66 -34.89
N LEU A 5 3.63 27.49 -33.83
CA LEU A 5 3.20 26.99 -32.52
C LEU A 5 1.89 27.63 -31.98
N PRO A 6 1.64 28.95 -32.16
CA PRO A 6 0.36 29.61 -31.89
C PRO A 6 -0.87 28.94 -32.49
N HIS A 7 -0.81 28.62 -33.79
CA HIS A 7 -1.93 28.05 -34.52
C HIS A 7 -2.20 26.63 -34.05
N ARG A 8 -1.16 25.89 -33.67
CA ARG A 8 -1.29 24.55 -33.08
C ARG A 8 -1.95 24.62 -31.71
N LEU A 9 -1.52 25.54 -30.85
CA LEU A 9 -2.09 25.72 -29.51
C LEU A 9 -3.55 26.18 -29.57
N ALA A 10 -3.89 27.18 -30.39
CA ALA A 10 -5.27 27.63 -30.56
C ALA A 10 -6.17 26.55 -31.16
N ALA A 11 -5.67 25.79 -32.14
CA ALA A 11 -6.37 24.64 -32.70
C ALA A 11 -6.62 23.52 -31.66
N LEU A 12 -5.67 23.32 -30.75
CA LEU A 12 -5.78 22.37 -29.64
C LEU A 12 -6.68 22.87 -28.51
N ALA A 13 -6.74 24.18 -28.27
CA ALA A 13 -7.43 24.78 -27.13
C ALA A 13 -8.91 25.06 -27.42
N PHE A 14 -9.30 25.39 -28.65
CA PHE A 14 -10.70 25.70 -29.00
C PHE A 14 -11.37 24.53 -29.74
N PRO A 15 -12.67 24.26 -29.53
CA PRO A 15 -13.38 23.21 -30.26
C PRO A 15 -13.56 23.60 -31.73
N PRO A 16 -13.73 22.65 -32.68
CA PRO A 16 -14.07 22.98 -34.07
C PRO A 16 -15.35 23.81 -34.14
N GLY A 17 -15.33 24.89 -34.91
CA GLY A 17 -16.48 25.77 -35.11
C GLY A 17 -16.07 27.20 -35.52
N PRO A 18 -17.05 28.06 -35.85
CA PRO A 18 -16.81 29.37 -36.46
C PRO A 18 -15.88 30.26 -35.63
N ARG A 19 -16.05 30.25 -34.30
CA ARG A 19 -15.20 31.01 -33.37
C ARG A 19 -13.74 30.55 -33.34
N ARG A 20 -13.48 29.26 -33.58
CA ARG A 20 -12.09 28.76 -33.64
C ARG A 20 -11.44 29.22 -34.94
N GLU A 21 -12.17 29.18 -36.03
CA GLU A 21 -11.70 29.62 -37.35
C GLU A 21 -11.37 31.12 -37.32
N GLU A 22 -12.28 31.94 -36.81
CA GLU A 22 -12.08 33.39 -36.62
C GLU A 22 -10.86 33.72 -35.75
N LEU A 23 -10.60 32.93 -34.71
CA LEU A 23 -9.47 33.13 -33.80
C LEU A 23 -8.14 32.67 -34.43
N LEU A 24 -8.17 31.60 -35.23
CA LEU A 24 -7.01 31.15 -36.00
C LEU A 24 -6.65 32.14 -37.11
N ASP A 25 -7.65 32.72 -37.78
CA ASP A 25 -7.46 33.73 -38.82
C ASP A 25 -6.87 35.02 -38.22
N THR A 26 -7.41 35.49 -37.09
CA THR A 26 -6.84 36.65 -36.35
C THR A 26 -5.38 36.42 -35.91
N LEU A 27 -5.04 35.19 -35.50
CA LEU A 27 -3.66 34.83 -35.14
C LEU A 27 -2.75 34.71 -36.37
N ALA A 28 -3.29 34.35 -37.54
CA ALA A 28 -2.56 34.33 -38.80
C ALA A 28 -2.24 35.74 -39.29
N GLU A 29 -3.21 36.65 -39.20
CA GLU A 29 -3.11 38.04 -39.65
C GLU A 29 -2.16 38.87 -38.77
N SER A 30 -2.17 38.65 -37.46
CA SER A 30 -1.37 39.47 -36.53
C SER A 30 0.14 39.19 -36.58
N GLY A 31 0.58 38.05 -37.12
CA GLY A 31 2.00 37.70 -37.26
C GLY A 31 2.83 37.70 -35.96
N ALA A 32 2.19 37.83 -34.79
CA ALA A 32 2.85 38.11 -33.53
C ALA A 32 3.53 36.87 -32.93
N ARG A 33 4.75 37.05 -32.41
CA ARG A 33 5.40 36.05 -31.56
C ARG A 33 4.69 36.04 -30.21
N LEU A 34 3.98 34.95 -29.94
CA LEU A 34 3.24 34.77 -28.70
C LEU A 34 4.17 34.75 -27.48
N GLY A 35 3.95 35.68 -26.56
CA GLY A 35 4.56 35.64 -25.24
C GLY A 35 4.00 34.51 -24.39
N VAL A 36 4.72 34.12 -23.33
CA VAL A 36 4.29 33.08 -22.39
C VAL A 36 2.91 33.39 -21.77
N ARG A 37 2.63 34.68 -21.52
CA ARG A 37 1.34 35.14 -20.97
C ARG A 37 0.19 34.95 -21.94
N GLU A 38 0.37 35.36 -23.20
CA GLU A 38 -0.67 35.20 -24.24
C GLU A 38 -0.95 33.71 -24.51
N ALA A 39 0.08 32.85 -24.43
CA ALA A 39 -0.10 31.42 -24.59
C ALA A 39 -0.92 30.83 -23.43
N ALA A 40 -0.64 31.28 -22.20
CA ALA A 40 -1.43 30.93 -21.03
C ALA A 40 -2.88 31.44 -21.15
N ASP A 41 -3.10 32.67 -21.62
CA ASP A 41 -4.44 33.23 -21.82
C ASP A 41 -5.23 32.47 -22.89
N ILE A 42 -4.61 32.13 -24.03
CA ILE A 42 -5.24 31.32 -25.08
C ILE A 42 -5.60 29.94 -24.55
N LEU A 43 -4.70 29.29 -23.79
CA LEU A 43 -4.98 27.99 -23.17
C LEU A 43 -6.12 28.08 -22.14
N TRP A 44 -6.12 29.12 -21.31
CA TRP A 44 -7.14 29.34 -20.30
C TRP A 44 -8.51 29.64 -20.91
N HIS A 45 -8.58 30.57 -21.86
CA HIS A 45 -9.83 30.93 -22.53
C HIS A 45 -10.32 29.83 -23.46
N GLY A 46 -9.40 29.09 -24.11
CA GLY A 46 -9.74 27.90 -24.89
C GLY A 46 -10.29 26.78 -24.04
N ALA A 47 -9.66 26.49 -22.89
CA ALA A 47 -10.20 25.55 -21.90
C ALA A 47 -11.60 26.00 -21.44
N ARG A 48 -11.78 27.26 -21.04
CA ARG A 48 -13.09 27.80 -20.65
C ARG A 48 -14.14 27.72 -21.76
N ALA A 49 -13.77 28.03 -23.00
CA ALA A 49 -14.63 27.91 -24.16
C ALA A 49 -14.99 26.45 -24.47
N ARG A 50 -14.08 25.51 -24.19
CA ARG A 50 -14.35 24.07 -24.32
C ARG A 50 -15.23 23.53 -23.21
N LEU A 51 -15.16 24.09 -22.02
CA LEU A 51 -15.92 23.67 -20.86
C LEU A 51 -17.33 24.25 -20.83
N GLY A 52 -17.56 25.37 -21.53
CA GLY A 52 -18.85 26.04 -21.58
C GLY A 52 -19.21 26.73 -20.25
N ARG A 53 -20.36 27.40 -20.22
CA ARG A 53 -20.92 27.95 -18.97
C ARG A 53 -21.83 26.87 -18.39
N PRO A 54 -21.59 26.38 -17.16
CA PRO A 54 -22.43 25.33 -16.60
C PRO A 54 -23.86 25.85 -16.43
N LYS A 55 -24.84 25.12 -16.99
CA LYS A 55 -26.27 25.43 -16.80
C LYS A 55 -26.74 25.14 -15.37
N ASN A 56 -26.06 24.22 -14.68
CA ASN A 56 -26.34 23.83 -13.31
C ASN A 56 -25.26 24.39 -12.37
N PRO A 57 -25.61 25.19 -11.34
CA PRO A 57 -24.64 25.74 -10.39
C PRO A 57 -23.86 24.67 -9.62
N LEU A 58 -24.38 23.44 -9.48
CA LEU A 58 -23.71 22.31 -8.80
C LEU A 58 -22.47 21.79 -9.54
N VAL A 59 -22.28 22.12 -10.81
CA VAL A 59 -21.11 21.69 -11.60
C VAL A 59 -19.82 22.29 -11.04
N VAL A 60 -19.87 23.54 -10.56
CA VAL A 60 -18.70 24.24 -10.01
C VAL A 60 -18.19 23.58 -8.73
N PRO A 61 -19.01 23.38 -7.66
CA PRO A 61 -18.53 22.72 -6.46
C PRO A 61 -18.10 21.27 -6.75
N LEU A 62 -18.78 20.55 -7.64
CA LEU A 62 -18.35 19.20 -8.04
C LEU A 62 -16.98 19.21 -8.74
N ALA A 63 -16.72 20.18 -9.63
CA ALA A 63 -15.42 20.34 -10.26
C ALA A 63 -14.32 20.60 -9.22
N VAL A 64 -14.60 21.42 -8.20
CA VAL A 64 -13.65 21.69 -7.10
C VAL A 64 -13.35 20.40 -6.32
N LEU A 65 -14.37 19.62 -5.97
CA LEU A 65 -14.18 18.33 -5.28
C LEU A 65 -13.35 17.36 -6.11
N VAL A 66 -13.63 17.24 -7.41
CA VAL A 66 -12.86 16.38 -8.33
C VAL A 66 -11.42 16.87 -8.47
N MET A 67 -11.19 18.19 -8.50
CA MET A 67 -9.84 18.75 -8.48
C MET A 67 -9.08 18.43 -7.19
N ILE A 68 -9.73 18.51 -6.03
CA ILE A 68 -9.12 18.15 -4.74
C ILE A 68 -8.73 16.66 -4.75
N LEU A 69 -9.62 15.78 -5.18
CA LEU A 69 -9.32 14.35 -5.31
C LEU A 69 -8.19 14.08 -6.30
N GLY A 70 -8.19 14.80 -7.43
CA GLY A 70 -7.09 14.79 -8.39
C GLY A 70 -5.78 15.20 -7.74
N ALA A 71 -5.79 16.27 -6.94
CA ALA A 71 -4.62 16.73 -6.19
C ALA A 71 -4.09 15.64 -5.26
N PHE A 72 -4.96 14.99 -4.49
CA PHE A 72 -4.55 13.87 -3.64
C PHE A 72 -3.94 12.73 -4.44
N ALA A 73 -4.63 12.24 -5.47
CA ALA A 73 -4.15 11.13 -6.30
C ALA A 73 -2.81 11.44 -6.99
N GLY A 74 -2.67 12.66 -7.52
CA GLY A 74 -1.43 13.13 -8.13
C GLY A 74 -0.30 13.23 -7.11
N ALA A 75 -0.58 13.74 -5.92
CA ALA A 75 0.37 13.77 -4.81
C ALA A 75 0.83 12.36 -4.42
N VAL A 76 -0.10 11.40 -4.28
CA VAL A 76 0.19 9.99 -3.95
C VAL A 76 1.15 9.39 -4.97
N ALA A 77 0.82 9.54 -6.26
CA ALA A 77 1.65 9.01 -7.33
C ALA A 77 3.05 9.64 -7.33
N SER A 78 3.14 10.96 -7.16
CA SER A 78 4.43 11.66 -7.13
C SER A 78 5.29 11.28 -5.92
N THR A 79 4.71 11.12 -4.73
CA THR A 79 5.49 10.71 -3.55
C THR A 79 5.87 9.24 -3.64
N ARG A 80 5.02 8.37 -4.21
CA ARG A 80 5.39 6.98 -4.50
C ARG A 80 6.58 6.90 -5.45
N VAL A 81 6.60 7.73 -6.50
CA VAL A 81 7.76 7.83 -7.41
C VAL A 81 8.97 8.42 -6.68
N ALA A 82 8.79 9.41 -5.81
CA ALA A 82 9.87 10.00 -5.02
C ALA A 82 10.55 8.97 -4.10
N TRP A 83 9.80 8.02 -3.54
CA TRP A 83 10.38 6.93 -2.74
C TRP A 83 11.39 6.09 -3.52
N LEU A 84 11.27 5.98 -4.86
CA LEU A 84 12.27 5.27 -5.68
C LEU A 84 13.64 5.96 -5.70
N ALA A 85 13.72 7.24 -5.30
CA ALA A 85 14.97 7.97 -5.18
C ALA A 85 15.53 7.92 -3.75
N VAL A 86 14.81 7.32 -2.81
CA VAL A 86 15.26 7.15 -1.44
C VAL A 86 16.20 5.93 -1.39
N PRO A 87 17.37 6.03 -0.73
CA PRO A 87 18.28 4.90 -0.65
C PRO A 87 17.64 3.67 0.01
N ALA A 88 17.97 2.47 -0.46
CA ALA A 88 17.55 1.23 0.20
C ALA A 88 18.09 1.14 1.64
N LEU A 89 17.53 0.23 2.44
CA LEU A 89 18.08 -0.07 3.76
C LEU A 89 19.49 -0.67 3.65
N PRO A 90 20.32 -0.57 4.70
CA PRO A 90 21.58 -1.29 4.75
C PRO A 90 21.33 -2.81 4.65
N GLY A 91 21.86 -3.44 3.60
CA GLY A 91 21.92 -4.90 3.44
C GLY A 91 23.33 -5.45 3.66
N GLY A 92 23.48 -6.77 3.59
CA GLY A 92 24.76 -7.49 3.66
C GLY A 92 25.65 -7.09 4.85
N ASP A 93 26.93 -6.81 4.59
CA ASP A 93 27.93 -6.47 5.61
C ASP A 93 27.54 -5.28 6.50
N ARG A 94 26.78 -4.31 5.96
CA ARG A 94 26.34 -3.16 6.77
C ARG A 94 25.24 -3.53 7.75
N ALA A 95 24.33 -4.44 7.37
CA ALA A 95 23.34 -5.00 8.28
C ALA A 95 24.02 -5.86 9.35
N ALA A 96 24.99 -6.70 8.95
CA ALA A 96 25.78 -7.52 9.87
C ALA A 96 26.54 -6.66 10.90
N ALA A 97 27.20 -5.58 10.47
CA ALA A 97 27.88 -4.66 11.38
C ALA A 97 26.92 -3.95 12.35
N LEU A 98 25.69 -3.66 11.92
CA LEU A 98 24.66 -3.11 12.81
C LEU A 98 24.15 -4.16 13.81
N ASN A 99 23.97 -5.40 13.35
CA ASN A 99 23.64 -6.54 14.21
C ASN A 99 24.73 -6.76 15.27
N ASP A 100 26.00 -6.76 14.90
CA ASP A 100 27.11 -6.90 15.86
C ASP A 100 27.17 -5.73 16.85
N LEU A 101 26.80 -4.53 16.42
CA LEU A 101 26.73 -3.35 17.27
C LEU A 101 25.59 -3.45 18.30
N VAL A 102 24.39 -3.88 17.89
CA VAL A 102 23.21 -3.93 18.77
C VAL A 102 23.17 -5.23 19.58
N PHE A 103 23.52 -6.35 18.96
CA PHE A 103 23.42 -7.72 19.47
C PHE A 103 24.78 -8.45 19.44
N PRO A 104 25.79 -7.98 20.18
CA PRO A 104 27.14 -8.51 20.08
C PRO A 104 27.20 -10.00 20.46
N GLY A 105 27.62 -10.83 19.50
CA GLY A 105 27.82 -12.27 19.70
C GLY A 105 26.53 -13.09 19.80
N LEU A 106 25.37 -12.50 19.52
CA LEU A 106 24.10 -13.21 19.49
C LEU A 106 23.74 -13.63 18.06
N HIS A 107 23.03 -14.76 17.95
CA HIS A 107 22.48 -15.18 16.67
C HIS A 107 21.20 -14.38 16.39
N VAL A 108 21.19 -13.67 15.26
CA VAL A 108 20.13 -12.74 14.86
C VAL A 108 19.26 -13.37 13.79
N TYR A 109 17.96 -13.44 14.06
CA TYR A 109 16.93 -13.84 13.11
C TYR A 109 16.26 -12.61 12.49
N GLY A 110 15.60 -12.79 11.34
CA GLY A 110 15.01 -11.68 10.60
C GLY A 110 16.05 -10.91 9.78
N GLY A 111 15.65 -9.80 9.18
CA GLY A 111 16.55 -9.04 8.30
C GLY A 111 16.47 -9.44 6.83
N GLY A 112 17.59 -9.25 6.13
CA GLY A 112 17.76 -9.62 4.72
C GLY A 112 17.66 -8.45 3.76
N ASP A 113 17.73 -8.76 2.46
CA ASP A 113 17.54 -7.81 1.37
C ASP A 113 16.03 -7.55 1.19
N VAL A 114 15.48 -6.76 2.10
CA VAL A 114 14.07 -6.38 2.08
C VAL A 114 13.72 -5.57 0.82
N PRO A 115 12.57 -5.84 0.19
CA PRO A 115 11.99 -4.95 -0.80
C PRO A 115 11.82 -3.53 -0.25
N ASP A 116 11.86 -2.52 -1.13
CA ASP A 116 11.67 -1.12 -0.74
C ASP A 116 10.35 -0.88 0.01
N PHE A 117 9.33 -1.72 -0.20
CA PHE A 117 8.06 -1.66 0.51
C PHE A 117 7.70 -3.04 1.04
N VAL A 118 7.52 -3.13 2.37
CA VAL A 118 7.12 -4.35 3.05
C VAL A 118 5.76 -4.12 3.70
N SER A 119 4.82 -5.03 3.46
CA SER A 119 3.55 -5.04 4.19
C SER A 119 3.83 -5.45 5.63
N ALA A 120 3.66 -4.54 6.58
CA ALA A 120 3.72 -4.84 8.00
C ALA A 120 2.30 -5.28 8.46
N PRO A 121 2.07 -6.55 8.84
CA PRO A 121 0.79 -7.09 9.30
C PRO A 121 0.22 -6.42 10.56
N ASP A 122 1.09 -5.93 11.43
CA ASP A 122 0.78 -5.21 12.66
C ASP A 122 0.53 -3.72 12.41
N ALA A 123 1.09 -3.17 11.33
CA ALA A 123 0.63 -1.91 10.82
C ALA A 123 -0.77 -2.13 10.21
N GLU A 124 -1.80 -1.75 10.97
CA GLU A 124 -3.14 -1.43 10.43
C GLU A 124 -3.10 -0.47 9.21
N GLY A 125 -1.91 0.05 8.93
CA GLY A 125 -1.43 0.91 7.86
C GLY A 125 -1.04 0.32 6.50
N GLY A 126 -0.77 -0.98 6.31
CA GLY A 126 -0.23 -1.47 5.03
C GLY A 126 1.28 -1.23 4.81
N PRO A 127 1.78 -1.06 3.56
CA PRO A 127 3.20 -1.19 3.26
C PRO A 127 4.03 0.00 3.72
N ILE A 128 5.03 -0.29 4.54
CA ILE A 128 6.02 0.66 5.05
C ILE A 128 7.23 0.64 4.13
N HIS A 129 7.77 1.82 3.80
CA HIS A 129 8.98 1.92 2.99
C HIS A 129 10.23 1.63 3.83
N GLY A 130 11.06 0.70 3.37
CA GLY A 130 12.36 0.39 3.93
C GLY A 130 12.27 0.12 5.43
N TYR A 131 11.51 -0.91 5.80
CA TYR A 131 11.32 -1.40 7.17
C TYR A 131 11.79 -2.84 7.27
N VAL A 132 12.51 -3.17 8.34
CA VAL A 132 12.93 -4.54 8.65
C VAL A 132 13.14 -4.69 10.16
N THR A 133 12.87 -5.86 10.70
CA THR A 133 13.09 -6.18 12.12
C THR A 133 14.08 -7.32 12.25
N TYR A 134 14.98 -7.14 13.20
CA TYR A 134 15.97 -8.11 13.63
C TYR A 134 15.61 -8.56 15.04
N VAL A 135 15.63 -9.86 15.29
CA VAL A 135 15.17 -10.43 16.55
C VAL A 135 16.20 -11.42 17.06
N VAL A 136 16.49 -11.36 18.35
CA VAL A 136 17.31 -12.36 19.06
C VAL A 136 16.47 -13.01 20.15
N GLU A 137 16.75 -14.29 20.39
CA GLU A 137 16.19 -15.03 21.52
C GLU A 137 16.82 -14.58 22.83
N HIS A 138 16.07 -14.71 23.92
CA HIS A 138 16.61 -14.36 25.22
C HIS A 138 17.73 -15.32 25.66
N THR A 139 18.86 -14.73 26.01
CA THR A 139 19.95 -15.32 26.79
C THR A 139 19.95 -14.76 28.20
N ASP A 140 20.72 -15.36 29.10
CA ASP A 140 20.88 -14.85 30.48
C ASP A 140 21.32 -13.37 30.51
N ALA A 141 22.14 -12.94 29.55
CA ALA A 141 22.56 -11.54 29.44
C ALA A 141 21.41 -10.60 29.04
N THR A 142 20.53 -11.04 28.14
CA THR A 142 19.40 -10.21 27.66
C THR A 142 18.19 -10.21 28.59
N ARG A 143 18.11 -11.17 29.54
CA ARG A 143 17.05 -11.21 30.55
C ARG A 143 17.22 -10.15 31.63
N ASP A 144 18.43 -9.62 31.83
CA ASP A 144 18.62 -8.35 32.52
C ASP A 144 18.27 -7.20 31.56
N VAL A 145 16.97 -6.99 31.38
CA VAL A 145 16.42 -6.07 30.39
C VAL A 145 16.95 -4.65 30.57
N ALA A 146 17.08 -4.19 31.82
CA ALA A 146 17.56 -2.85 32.12
C ALA A 146 19.05 -2.68 31.74
N ALA A 147 19.90 -3.61 32.18
CA ALA A 147 21.33 -3.55 31.86
C ALA A 147 21.59 -3.72 30.36
N TYR A 148 20.87 -4.65 29.71
CA TYR A 148 21.05 -4.92 28.29
C TYR A 148 20.61 -3.72 27.42
N THR A 149 19.46 -3.12 27.74
CA THR A 149 18.96 -1.91 27.07
C THR A 149 19.94 -0.74 27.24
N ALA A 150 20.46 -0.52 28.46
CA ALA A 150 21.47 0.52 28.70
C ALA A 150 22.75 0.29 27.88
N GLY A 151 23.26 -0.95 27.85
CA GLY A 151 24.42 -1.31 27.05
C GLY A 151 24.19 -1.11 25.54
N ALA A 152 23.00 -1.42 25.02
CA ALA A 152 22.66 -1.18 23.62
C ALA A 152 22.66 0.33 23.29
N ARG A 153 22.11 1.17 24.18
CA ARG A 153 22.13 2.64 24.05
C ARG A 153 23.55 3.18 24.01
N GLU A 154 24.41 2.73 24.92
CA GLU A 154 25.81 3.15 24.99
C GLU A 154 26.56 2.80 23.71
N ARG A 155 26.42 1.56 23.20
CA ARG A 155 27.04 1.12 21.95
C ARG A 155 26.57 1.97 20.76
N LEU A 156 25.27 2.20 20.62
CA LEU A 156 24.73 3.04 19.54
C LEU A 156 25.19 4.49 19.64
N THR A 157 25.21 5.07 20.84
CA THR A 157 25.71 6.43 21.09
C THR A 157 27.19 6.54 20.73
N ALA A 158 28.01 5.57 21.14
CA ALA A 158 29.43 5.51 20.80
C ALA A 158 29.68 5.37 19.28
N ALA A 159 28.76 4.72 18.56
CA ALA A 159 28.75 4.62 17.11
C ALA A 159 28.15 5.86 16.40
N GLY A 160 27.87 6.94 17.12
CA GLY A 160 27.40 8.21 16.58
C GLY A 160 25.90 8.27 16.28
N TRP A 161 25.09 7.37 16.86
CA TRP A 161 23.64 7.48 16.79
C TRP A 161 23.12 8.45 17.84
N THR A 162 22.10 9.23 17.48
CA THR A 162 21.37 10.04 18.45
C THR A 162 20.26 9.19 19.06
N VAL A 163 20.38 8.85 20.34
CA VAL A 163 19.43 8.00 21.08
C VAL A 163 18.40 8.87 21.80
N HIS A 164 17.17 8.41 21.83
CA HIS A 164 16.02 9.09 22.42
C HIS A 164 15.13 8.10 23.17
N ASP A 165 14.52 8.57 24.25
CA ASP A 165 13.58 7.76 25.01
C ASP A 165 12.27 7.54 24.24
N LEU A 166 11.66 6.35 24.43
CA LEU A 166 10.27 6.15 24.08
C LEU A 166 9.40 7.03 24.98
N VAL A 167 8.36 7.63 24.40
CA VAL A 167 7.40 8.41 25.18
C VAL A 167 6.59 7.42 26.01
N ALA A 168 6.73 7.51 27.33
CA ALA A 168 5.90 6.72 28.23
C ALA A 168 4.43 7.10 28.04
N ILE A 169 3.60 6.13 27.65
CA ILE A 169 2.16 6.31 27.59
C ILE A 169 1.63 6.29 29.04
N PRO A 170 0.95 7.35 29.52
CA PRO A 170 0.46 7.39 30.89
C PRO A 170 -0.48 6.22 31.19
N GLY A 171 -0.12 5.40 32.19
CA GLY A 171 -0.92 4.25 32.63
C GLY A 171 -0.51 2.91 32.02
N GLU A 172 0.39 2.91 31.05
CA GLU A 172 1.01 1.69 30.54
C GLU A 172 2.40 1.52 31.18
N PRO A 173 2.78 0.30 31.59
CA PRO A 173 4.16 0.05 31.97
C PRO A 173 5.04 0.40 30.77
N ALA A 174 6.02 1.27 30.97
CA ALA A 174 6.91 1.66 29.89
C ALA A 174 7.69 0.42 29.43
N ASP A 175 7.39 -0.05 28.21
CA ASP A 175 8.19 -1.12 27.63
C ASP A 175 9.64 -0.64 27.54
N PRO A 176 10.59 -1.44 28.04
CA PRO A 176 11.99 -1.07 28.05
C PRO A 176 12.51 -1.01 26.61
N GLY A 177 12.63 0.21 26.11
CA GLY A 177 13.03 0.48 24.73
C GLY A 177 13.51 1.90 24.49
N PHE A 178 13.88 2.17 23.26
CA PHE A 178 14.33 3.49 22.79
C PHE A 178 14.30 3.55 21.27
N TRP A 179 14.43 4.75 20.73
CA TRP A 179 14.69 4.93 19.31
C TRP A 179 16.01 5.68 19.11
N ALA A 180 16.67 5.44 17.98
CA ALA A 180 17.94 6.03 17.63
C ALA A 180 17.93 6.49 16.16
N ARG A 181 18.63 7.58 15.84
CA ARG A 181 18.71 8.11 14.47
C ARG A 181 20.16 8.30 14.01
N ARG A 182 20.41 7.97 12.75
CA ARG A 182 21.68 8.25 12.05
C ARG A 182 21.48 8.23 10.54
N ASP A 183 21.92 9.26 9.82
CA ASP A 183 21.91 9.33 8.35
C ASP A 183 20.54 9.01 7.68
N GLY A 184 19.45 9.50 8.30
CA GLY A 184 18.09 9.25 7.85
C GLY A 184 17.58 7.84 8.12
N LEU A 185 18.34 7.00 8.83
CA LEU A 185 17.86 5.76 9.42
C LEU A 185 17.26 6.03 10.80
N VAL A 186 16.20 5.29 11.11
CA VAL A 186 15.56 5.25 12.41
C VAL A 186 15.63 3.80 12.89
N LEU A 187 16.24 3.58 14.03
CA LEU A 187 16.28 2.30 14.71
C LEU A 187 15.37 2.39 15.92
N GLU A 188 14.46 1.44 16.06
CA GLU A 188 13.61 1.27 17.24
C GLU A 188 14.02 -0.01 17.95
N PHE A 189 14.42 0.10 19.20
CA PHE A 189 14.86 -1.03 20.03
C PHE A 189 13.80 -1.33 21.07
N ALA A 190 13.40 -2.59 21.15
CA ALA A 190 12.41 -3.07 22.10
C ALA A 190 12.87 -4.37 22.76
N THR A 191 12.59 -4.49 24.05
CA THR A 191 12.79 -5.75 24.79
C THR A 191 11.47 -6.16 25.40
N HIS A 192 11.00 -7.34 25.02
CA HIS A 192 9.80 -7.94 25.61
C HIS A 192 10.25 -9.14 26.41
N TYR A 193 10.11 -9.10 27.74
CA TYR A 193 10.46 -10.20 28.62
C TYR A 193 9.31 -10.49 29.57
N TRP A 194 8.81 -11.73 29.53
CA TRP A 194 7.72 -12.21 30.36
C TRP A 194 8.24 -13.33 31.25
N PRO A 195 8.66 -13.01 32.49
CA PRO A 195 9.09 -14.04 33.42
C PRO A 195 7.91 -14.97 33.77
N ASP A 196 8.24 -16.18 34.21
CA ASP A 196 7.28 -17.17 34.73
C ASP A 196 6.29 -17.76 33.71
N LEU A 197 6.51 -17.56 32.41
CA LEU A 197 5.80 -18.31 31.38
C LEU A 197 6.17 -19.80 31.42
N PRO A 198 5.24 -20.71 31.06
CA PRO A 198 5.55 -22.12 30.91
C PRO A 198 6.73 -22.36 29.97
N ALA A 199 7.51 -23.41 30.19
CA ALA A 199 8.71 -23.70 29.39
C ALA A 199 8.45 -23.92 27.88
N TYR A 200 7.20 -24.14 27.48
CA TYR A 200 6.79 -24.25 26.08
C TYR A 200 6.41 -22.90 25.46
N ASP A 201 6.24 -21.83 26.24
CA ASP A 201 5.96 -20.49 25.74
C ASP A 201 7.27 -19.70 25.56
N SER A 202 7.21 -18.64 24.75
CA SER A 202 8.35 -17.72 24.58
C SER A 202 8.45 -16.84 25.82
N ASP A 203 9.56 -16.87 26.55
CA ASP A 203 9.83 -15.89 27.62
C ASP A 203 10.07 -14.47 27.08
N GLY A 204 10.06 -14.31 25.76
CA GLY A 204 10.07 -13.04 25.07
C GLY A 204 11.09 -12.98 23.94
N SER A 205 11.52 -11.77 23.60
CA SER A 205 12.65 -11.53 22.69
C SER A 205 13.18 -10.12 22.83
N VAL A 206 14.43 -9.92 22.39
CA VAL A 206 14.96 -8.58 22.12
C VAL A 206 14.92 -8.36 20.62
N SER A 207 14.42 -7.21 20.20
CA SER A 207 14.36 -6.85 18.79
C SER A 207 14.82 -5.43 18.56
N TYR A 208 15.28 -5.17 17.33
CA TYR A 208 15.26 -3.81 16.81
C TYR A 208 14.67 -3.79 15.41
N SER A 209 13.88 -2.76 15.15
CA SER A 209 13.34 -2.45 13.84
C SER A 209 14.15 -1.32 13.23
N LEU A 210 14.64 -1.52 12.02
CA LEU A 210 15.32 -0.50 11.23
C LEU A 210 14.37 0.00 10.15
N SER A 211 14.19 1.32 10.11
CA SER A 211 13.38 1.99 9.12
C SER A 211 14.09 3.20 8.54
N ARG A 212 13.60 3.71 7.41
CA ARG A 212 14.12 4.95 6.82
C ARG A 212 13.15 6.10 7.06
N ALA A 213 13.65 7.20 7.63
CA ALA A 213 12.91 8.44 7.72
C ALA A 213 12.65 9.00 6.31
N ALA A 214 11.43 9.47 6.07
CA ALA A 214 11.10 10.21 4.87
C ALA A 214 12.01 11.45 4.77
N PRO A 215 12.80 11.61 3.69
CA PRO A 215 13.63 12.79 3.53
C PRO A 215 12.76 14.06 3.51
N GLU A 216 13.26 15.16 4.05
CA GLU A 216 12.48 16.42 4.12
C GLU A 216 12.01 16.90 2.75
N TRP A 217 12.83 16.69 1.71
CA TRP A 217 12.51 17.07 0.33
C TRP A 217 11.28 16.33 -0.21
N MET A 218 10.93 15.16 0.35
CA MET A 218 9.79 14.36 -0.08
C MET A 218 8.46 15.07 0.18
N ARG A 219 8.38 15.95 1.18
CA ARG A 219 7.18 16.78 1.42
C ARG A 219 6.89 17.68 0.23
N TRP A 220 7.92 18.13 -0.45
CA TRP A 220 7.81 18.98 -1.64
C TRP A 220 7.52 18.19 -2.91
N ALA A 221 7.89 16.90 -2.95
CA ALA A 221 7.61 16.03 -4.10
C ALA A 221 6.09 15.84 -4.33
N ALA A 222 5.28 15.96 -3.27
CA ALA A 222 3.82 15.89 -3.36
C ALA A 222 3.19 17.04 -4.16
N LEU A 223 3.77 18.25 -4.10
CA LEU A 223 3.20 19.46 -4.72
C LEU A 223 3.09 19.39 -6.26
N PRO A 224 4.14 19.06 -7.02
CA PRO A 224 4.02 18.97 -8.48
C PRO A 224 3.04 17.87 -8.90
N GLY A 225 2.99 16.75 -8.17
CA GLY A 225 2.00 15.71 -8.37
C GLY A 225 0.58 16.22 -8.14
N ALA A 226 0.36 16.94 -7.04
CA ALA A 226 -0.93 17.53 -6.72
C ALA A 226 -1.41 18.49 -7.82
N LEU A 227 -0.54 19.39 -8.28
CA LEU A 227 -0.86 20.33 -9.36
C LEU A 227 -1.19 19.61 -10.67
N ALA A 228 -0.40 18.61 -11.04
CA ALA A 228 -0.67 17.78 -12.22
C ALA A 228 -2.02 17.06 -12.09
N GLY A 229 -2.30 16.51 -10.91
CA GLY A 229 -3.55 15.83 -10.59
C GLY A 229 -4.77 16.74 -10.69
N VAL A 230 -4.69 17.99 -10.17
CA VAL A 230 -5.74 19.02 -10.34
C VAL A 230 -6.02 19.27 -11.82
N ILE A 231 -4.97 19.49 -12.61
CA ILE A 231 -5.10 19.79 -14.05
C ILE A 231 -5.76 18.61 -14.78
N VAL A 232 -5.28 17.39 -14.54
CA VAL A 232 -5.83 16.18 -15.17
C VAL A 232 -7.29 15.97 -14.77
N ALA A 233 -7.61 16.08 -13.49
CA ALA A 233 -8.97 15.89 -12.98
C ALA A 233 -9.94 16.96 -13.50
N PHE A 234 -9.52 18.23 -13.56
CA PHE A 234 -10.29 19.31 -14.15
C PHE A 234 -10.60 19.08 -15.63
N LEU A 235 -9.58 18.71 -16.42
CA LEU A 235 -9.74 18.43 -17.85
C LEU A 235 -10.64 17.22 -18.08
N ALA A 236 -10.48 16.16 -17.28
CA ALA A 236 -11.30 14.96 -17.34
C ALA A 236 -12.77 15.25 -16.98
N PHE A 237 -13.00 15.93 -15.86
CA PHE A 237 -14.34 16.34 -15.42
C PHE A 237 -15.04 17.18 -16.49
N GLY A 238 -14.33 18.17 -17.01
CA GLY A 238 -14.80 19.03 -18.07
C GLY A 238 -15.18 18.31 -19.36
N TRP A 239 -14.34 17.37 -19.77
CA TRP A 239 -14.59 16.52 -20.93
C TRP A 239 -15.82 15.61 -20.72
N VAL A 240 -15.95 14.99 -19.55
CA VAL A 240 -17.12 14.17 -19.18
C VAL A 240 -18.38 15.03 -19.17
N SER A 241 -18.36 16.17 -18.47
CA SER A 241 -19.50 17.08 -18.34
C SER A 241 -20.05 17.52 -19.70
N ARG A 242 -19.17 17.82 -20.66
CA ARG A 242 -19.61 18.21 -22.01
C ARG A 242 -20.20 17.06 -22.82
N ARG A 243 -19.63 15.86 -22.68
CA ARG A 243 -20.13 14.65 -23.35
C ARG A 243 -21.50 14.24 -22.84
N THR A 244 -21.80 14.55 -21.59
CA THR A 244 -23.07 14.19 -20.97
C THR A 244 -24.15 15.28 -21.09
N GLU A 245 -23.79 16.54 -21.40
CA GLU A 245 -24.75 17.64 -21.58
C GLU A 245 -25.81 17.38 -22.67
N HIS A 246 -25.50 16.58 -23.70
CA HIS A 246 -26.34 16.42 -24.90
C HIS A 246 -27.15 15.12 -24.94
N GLY A 247 -27.22 14.36 -23.85
CA GLY A 247 -28.00 13.11 -23.81
C GLY A 247 -28.80 12.95 -22.52
N ASP A 248 -29.84 12.11 -22.55
CA ASP A 248 -30.62 11.67 -21.39
C ASP A 248 -29.80 10.79 -20.42
N ALA A 249 -28.48 10.99 -20.35
CA ALA A 249 -27.60 10.23 -19.49
C ALA A 249 -27.99 10.50 -18.03
N PRO A 250 -28.05 9.46 -17.18
CA PRO A 250 -28.42 9.58 -15.77
C PRO A 250 -27.26 10.19 -14.96
N ILE A 251 -26.87 11.43 -15.26
CA ILE A 251 -25.80 12.16 -14.59
C ILE A 251 -26.13 12.37 -13.12
N GLY A 252 -27.41 12.63 -12.79
CA GLY A 252 -27.87 12.82 -11.42
C GLY A 252 -27.57 11.63 -10.50
N PRO A 253 -28.05 10.42 -10.83
CA PRO A 253 -27.73 9.21 -10.08
C PRO A 253 -26.22 8.93 -10.00
N LEU A 254 -25.49 9.06 -11.12
CA LEU A 254 -24.03 8.86 -11.15
C LEU A 254 -23.29 9.85 -10.25
N ALA A 255 -23.71 11.12 -10.23
CA ALA A 255 -23.17 12.14 -9.34
C ALA A 255 -23.50 11.83 -7.88
N MET A 256 -24.69 11.30 -7.58
CA MET A 256 -25.08 10.91 -6.22
C MET A 256 -24.22 9.75 -5.68
N PHE A 257 -23.94 8.74 -6.51
CA PHE A 257 -23.03 7.65 -6.14
C PHE A 257 -21.58 8.12 -5.96
N TRP A 258 -21.17 9.17 -6.68
CA TRP A 258 -19.86 9.81 -6.53
C TRP A 258 -19.72 10.63 -5.24
N VAL A 259 -20.78 11.29 -4.81
CA VAL A 259 -20.78 12.14 -3.61
C VAL A 259 -20.73 11.31 -2.33
N LEU A 260 -21.27 10.09 -2.33
CA LEU A 260 -21.33 9.25 -1.13
C LEU A 260 -19.96 8.87 -0.54
N PRO A 261 -18.96 8.38 -1.32
CA PRO A 261 -17.63 8.07 -0.78
C PRO A 261 -16.74 9.30 -0.58
N LEU A 262 -17.17 10.49 -1.01
CA LEU A 262 -16.34 11.70 -1.02
C LEU A 262 -16.00 12.22 0.39
N PRO A 263 -16.95 12.36 1.34
CA PRO A 263 -16.65 12.79 2.70
C PRO A 263 -15.61 11.92 3.43
N PRO A 264 -15.71 10.57 3.46
CA PRO A 264 -14.68 9.77 4.13
C PRO A 264 -13.33 9.92 3.44
N VAL A 265 -13.26 9.91 2.10
CA VAL A 265 -11.98 10.10 1.38
C VAL A 265 -11.34 11.45 1.71
N LEU A 266 -12.12 12.53 1.78
CA LEU A 266 -11.61 13.85 2.13
C LEU A 266 -11.18 13.93 3.59
N LEU A 267 -11.93 13.33 4.51
CA LEU A 267 -11.61 13.31 5.94
C LEU A 267 -10.29 12.56 6.20
N PHE A 268 -10.16 11.35 5.67
CA PHE A 268 -8.96 10.54 5.85
C PHE A 268 -7.77 11.08 5.05
N GLY A 269 -8.02 11.66 3.87
CA GLY A 269 -6.98 12.36 3.12
C GLY A 269 -6.46 13.58 3.85
N TRP A 270 -7.35 14.36 4.48
CA TRP A 270 -6.98 15.48 5.34
C TRP A 270 -6.17 15.01 6.55
N GLN A 271 -6.63 13.98 7.26
CA GLN A 271 -5.89 13.40 8.38
C GLN A 271 -4.48 12.98 7.96
N GLY A 272 -4.35 12.24 6.86
CA GLY A 272 -3.05 11.85 6.31
C GLY A 272 -2.15 13.05 5.99
N VAL A 273 -2.69 14.11 5.39
CA VAL A 273 -1.93 15.36 5.14
C VAL A 273 -1.51 16.05 6.43
N THR A 274 -2.39 16.10 7.44
CA THR A 274 -2.06 16.73 8.73
C THR A 274 -0.93 15.98 9.45
N ILE A 275 -0.98 14.65 9.49
CA ILE A 275 0.08 13.79 10.05
C ILE A 275 1.40 13.97 9.29
N TRP A 276 1.31 14.03 7.96
CA TRP A 276 2.48 14.23 7.11
C TRP A 276 3.15 15.58 7.33
N TRP A 277 2.36 16.63 7.62
CA TRP A 277 2.87 17.99 7.78
C TRP A 277 3.25 18.34 9.23
N SER A 278 2.63 17.70 10.23
CA SER A 278 3.05 17.83 11.64
C SER A 278 4.47 17.31 11.86
N GLY A 279 4.96 16.47 10.94
CA GLY A 279 6.26 15.84 11.03
C GLY A 279 6.25 14.69 12.04
N PRO A 280 7.39 14.00 12.18
CA PRO A 280 7.50 12.93 13.15
C PRO A 280 7.33 13.52 14.55
N GLU A 281 6.32 13.07 15.30
CA GLU A 281 6.23 13.39 16.71
C GLU A 281 7.48 12.82 17.43
N PRO A 282 8.04 13.54 18.42
CA PRO A 282 9.08 13.00 19.26
C PRO A 282 8.58 11.68 19.88
N GLY A 283 9.25 10.56 19.60
CA GLY A 283 8.85 9.25 20.12
C GLY A 283 8.01 8.37 19.20
N TYR A 284 7.57 8.84 18.02
CA TYR A 284 6.89 7.99 17.05
C TYR A 284 7.80 7.58 15.88
N PRO A 285 7.70 6.31 15.41
CA PRO A 285 8.41 5.82 14.22
C PRO A 285 8.07 6.63 12.95
N PRO A 286 8.86 6.50 11.87
CA PRO A 286 8.86 7.47 10.78
C PRO A 286 7.52 7.64 10.09
N VAL A 287 7.36 8.84 9.55
CA VAL A 287 6.18 9.37 8.85
C VAL A 287 5.52 8.31 7.97
N ILE A 288 4.38 7.81 8.44
CA ILE A 288 3.40 7.10 7.63
C ILE A 288 3.18 7.90 6.35
N PRO A 289 3.42 7.35 5.13
CA PRO A 289 3.11 8.05 3.90
C PRO A 289 1.70 8.61 3.97
N PHE A 290 1.51 9.90 3.66
CA PHE A 290 0.21 10.56 3.86
C PHE A 290 -0.95 9.86 3.13
N TRP A 291 -0.63 9.09 2.09
CA TRP A 291 -1.59 8.34 1.28
C TRP A 291 -1.93 6.98 1.88
N GLN A 292 -1.18 6.51 2.86
CA GLN A 292 -1.33 5.19 3.46
C GLN A 292 -2.76 4.97 3.98
N PRO A 293 -3.38 5.91 4.74
CA PRO A 293 -4.76 5.73 5.18
C PRO A 293 -5.76 5.59 4.04
N LEU A 294 -5.48 6.21 2.89
CA LEU A 294 -6.36 6.18 1.71
C LEU A 294 -6.28 4.88 0.92
N VAL A 295 -5.15 4.18 0.96
CA VAL A 295 -4.89 3.01 0.11
C VAL A 295 -5.03 1.71 0.89
N TYR A 296 -4.69 1.70 2.17
CA TYR A 296 -4.56 0.46 2.94
C TYR A 296 -5.48 0.38 4.16
N ASP A 297 -5.89 1.53 4.71
CA ASP A 297 -6.66 1.54 5.97
C ASP A 297 -8.17 1.64 5.68
N PHE A 298 -8.94 2.11 6.66
CA PHE A 298 -10.39 2.27 6.57
C PHE A 298 -10.88 3.08 5.35
N ALA A 299 -10.05 3.96 4.77
CA ALA A 299 -10.40 4.70 3.56
C ALA A 299 -10.06 3.99 2.25
N ALA A 300 -9.40 2.82 2.28
CA ALA A 300 -9.12 2.02 1.10
C ALA A 300 -10.39 1.68 0.31
N GLY A 301 -11.41 1.15 0.99
CA GLY A 301 -12.70 0.80 0.37
C GLY A 301 -13.37 1.97 -0.35
N PRO A 302 -13.63 3.10 0.34
CA PRO A 302 -14.15 4.33 -0.29
C PRO A 302 -13.30 4.85 -1.43
N THR A 303 -11.97 4.81 -1.32
CA THR A 303 -11.04 5.26 -2.36
C THR A 303 -11.13 4.38 -3.60
N TYR A 304 -11.10 3.05 -3.44
CA TYR A 304 -11.26 2.11 -4.55
C TYR A 304 -12.62 2.28 -5.23
N LEU A 305 -13.71 2.41 -4.45
CA LEU A 305 -15.04 2.69 -4.99
C LEU A 305 -15.04 3.96 -5.84
N LEU A 306 -14.42 5.04 -5.36
CA LEU A 306 -14.31 6.30 -6.10
C LEU A 306 -13.49 6.13 -7.40
N ILE A 307 -12.38 5.38 -7.37
CA ILE A 307 -11.60 5.05 -8.57
C ILE A 307 -12.47 4.28 -9.59
N PHE A 308 -13.19 3.24 -9.15
CA PHE A 308 -14.06 2.46 -10.03
C PHE A 308 -15.19 3.31 -10.63
N LEU A 309 -15.83 4.16 -9.84
CA LEU A 309 -16.86 5.09 -10.32
C LEU A 309 -16.29 6.12 -11.31
N THR A 310 -15.04 6.55 -11.11
CA THR A 310 -14.33 7.44 -12.04
C THR A 310 -14.08 6.77 -13.37
N LEU A 311 -13.50 5.57 -13.35
CA LEU A 311 -13.23 4.79 -14.56
C LEU A 311 -14.52 4.47 -15.30
N GLY A 312 -15.58 4.09 -14.58
CA GLY A 312 -16.92 3.87 -15.14
C GLY A 312 -17.47 5.11 -15.84
N ALA A 313 -17.40 6.28 -15.19
CA ALA A 313 -17.86 7.54 -15.78
C ALA A 313 -17.05 7.93 -17.03
N LEU A 314 -15.73 7.74 -17.00
CA LEU A 314 -14.85 7.99 -18.15
C LEU A 314 -15.17 7.05 -19.32
N LEU A 315 -15.40 5.76 -19.05
CA LEU A 315 -15.80 4.78 -20.07
C LEU A 315 -17.15 5.13 -20.68
N VAL A 316 -18.15 5.49 -19.86
CA VAL A 316 -19.47 5.93 -20.35
C VAL A 316 -19.35 7.17 -21.23
N ALA A 317 -18.54 8.15 -20.85
CA ALA A 317 -18.30 9.36 -21.64
C ALA A 317 -17.45 9.10 -22.90
N ALA A 318 -16.56 8.11 -22.89
CA ALA A 318 -15.73 7.71 -24.02
C ALA A 318 -16.55 7.03 -25.13
N CYS A 319 -17.52 6.22 -24.74
CA CYS A 319 -18.49 5.63 -25.64
C CYS A 319 -19.38 6.73 -26.25
N ARG A 320 -18.95 7.30 -27.40
CA ARG A 320 -19.62 8.37 -28.17
C ARG A 320 -21.03 8.04 -28.68
N ARG A 321 -21.51 6.84 -28.44
CA ARG A 321 -22.88 6.44 -28.74
C ARG A 321 -23.62 6.36 -27.41
N PRO A 322 -24.91 6.75 -27.33
CA PRO A 322 -25.70 6.51 -26.13
C PRO A 322 -25.40 5.08 -25.70
N PHE A 323 -24.78 4.93 -24.53
CA PHE A 323 -24.51 3.63 -23.95
C PHE A 323 -25.84 2.89 -24.09
N PRO A 324 -25.88 1.76 -24.79
CA PRO A 324 -27.14 1.37 -25.35
C PRO A 324 -27.87 0.62 -24.25
N PHE A 325 -28.39 1.34 -23.26
CA PHE A 325 -29.46 0.86 -22.41
C PHE A 325 -30.62 0.41 -23.30
N ALA A 326 -30.79 0.98 -24.50
CA ALA A 326 -31.65 0.44 -25.54
C ALA A 326 -31.20 -0.92 -26.13
N PHE A 327 -29.90 -1.26 -26.18
CA PHE A 327 -29.41 -2.60 -26.59
C PHE A 327 -29.41 -3.59 -25.43
N VAL A 328 -29.15 -3.14 -24.19
CA VAL A 328 -29.37 -3.95 -22.98
C VAL A 328 -30.87 -4.23 -22.80
N ALA A 329 -31.74 -3.26 -23.07
CA ALA A 329 -33.18 -3.43 -23.05
C ALA A 329 -33.73 -4.22 -24.25
N ARG A 330 -33.17 -4.06 -25.47
CA ARG A 330 -33.59 -4.83 -26.67
C ARG A 330 -32.96 -6.22 -26.77
N HIS A 331 -31.80 -6.43 -26.17
CA HIS A 331 -31.06 -7.71 -26.18
C HIS A 331 -30.51 -8.07 -24.79
N PRO A 332 -31.36 -8.16 -23.76
CA PRO A 332 -30.92 -8.49 -22.40
C PRO A 332 -30.15 -9.80 -22.37
N ARG A 333 -30.53 -10.76 -23.23
CA ARG A 333 -29.85 -12.06 -23.37
C ARG A 333 -28.39 -11.97 -23.84
N ARG A 334 -28.05 -11.04 -24.74
CA ARG A 334 -26.66 -10.90 -25.24
C ARG A 334 -25.77 -10.19 -24.24
N TRP A 335 -26.33 -9.23 -23.49
CA TRP A 335 -25.60 -8.55 -22.44
C TRP A 335 -25.41 -9.43 -21.20
N LEU A 336 -26.46 -10.17 -20.80
CA LEU A 336 -26.31 -11.26 -19.84
C LEU A 336 -25.23 -12.21 -20.34
N ALA A 337 -25.30 -12.75 -21.56
CA ALA A 337 -24.26 -13.64 -22.07
C ALA A 337 -22.85 -13.03 -22.02
N GLY A 338 -22.65 -11.75 -22.34
CA GLY A 338 -21.36 -11.08 -22.23
C GLY A 338 -20.87 -10.90 -20.80
N ALA A 339 -21.75 -10.47 -19.88
CA ALA A 339 -21.46 -10.37 -18.46
C ALA A 339 -21.20 -11.75 -17.84
N THR A 340 -21.99 -12.76 -18.21
CA THR A 340 -21.79 -14.16 -17.83
C THR A 340 -20.48 -14.67 -18.42
N THR A 341 -20.09 -14.31 -19.64
CA THR A 341 -18.81 -14.73 -20.23
C THR A 341 -17.64 -14.05 -19.53
N ALA A 342 -17.75 -12.77 -19.14
CA ALA A 342 -16.72 -12.09 -18.36
C ALA A 342 -16.62 -12.66 -16.93
N LEU A 343 -17.75 -12.96 -16.30
CA LEU A 343 -17.81 -13.66 -15.00
C LEU A 343 -17.29 -15.10 -15.09
N VAL A 344 -17.59 -15.81 -16.18
CA VAL A 344 -17.12 -17.18 -16.42
C VAL A 344 -15.66 -17.19 -16.83
N ALA A 345 -15.15 -16.19 -17.55
CA ALA A 345 -13.73 -16.08 -17.88
C ALA A 345 -12.91 -15.67 -16.65
N GLY A 346 -13.38 -14.68 -15.88
CA GLY A 346 -12.79 -14.34 -14.57
C GLY A 346 -12.87 -15.53 -13.61
N GLY A 347 -14.01 -16.23 -13.61
CA GLY A 347 -14.22 -17.48 -12.87
C GLY A 347 -13.36 -18.64 -13.38
N ALA A 348 -13.08 -18.74 -14.68
CA ALA A 348 -12.26 -19.80 -15.28
C ALA A 348 -10.77 -19.57 -15.03
N VAL A 349 -10.31 -18.31 -15.01
CA VAL A 349 -8.97 -17.95 -14.54
C VAL A 349 -8.84 -18.29 -13.05
N TRP A 350 -9.88 -18.01 -12.26
CA TRP A 350 -9.94 -18.40 -10.85
C TRP A 350 -9.96 -19.93 -10.65
N VAL A 351 -10.74 -20.66 -11.45
CA VAL A 351 -10.84 -22.13 -11.45
C VAL A 351 -9.56 -22.78 -11.97
N ALA A 352 -8.88 -22.22 -12.95
CA ALA A 352 -7.59 -22.72 -13.43
C ALA A 352 -6.50 -22.55 -12.37
N GLY A 353 -6.53 -21.46 -11.59
CA GLY A 353 -5.73 -21.31 -10.37
C GLY A 353 -6.10 -22.35 -9.29
N ALA A 354 -7.36 -22.78 -9.24
CA ALA A 354 -7.88 -23.83 -8.35
C ALA A 354 -7.81 -25.25 -8.93
N LEU A 355 -7.06 -25.52 -10.00
CA LEU A 355 -6.84 -26.86 -10.58
C LEU A 355 -5.34 -27.24 -10.62
N GLY A 356 -4.55 -26.68 -9.72
CA GLY A 356 -3.15 -27.06 -9.51
C GLY A 356 -2.95 -28.54 -9.15
N PRO A 357 -1.73 -29.07 -9.34
CA PRO A 357 -1.42 -30.47 -9.07
C PRO A 357 -1.65 -30.82 -7.59
N CYS A 358 -2.42 -31.89 -7.32
CA CYS A 358 -2.58 -32.44 -5.98
C CYS A 358 -1.26 -33.10 -5.56
N GLY A 359 -0.55 -32.47 -4.62
CA GLY A 359 0.62 -33.03 -3.96
C GLY A 359 1.14 -32.07 -2.91
N ILE A 360 1.73 -32.59 -1.84
CA ILE A 360 2.55 -31.77 -0.95
C ILE A 360 3.65 -31.21 -1.85
N PRO A 361 3.71 -29.89 -2.06
CA PRO A 361 4.74 -29.32 -2.92
C PRO A 361 6.09 -29.69 -2.30
N ALA A 362 7.04 -30.09 -3.15
CA ALA A 362 8.39 -30.36 -2.67
C ALA A 362 8.88 -29.18 -1.81
N PRO A 363 9.65 -29.43 -0.73
CA PRO A 363 10.19 -28.35 0.08
C PRO A 363 10.90 -27.37 -0.86
N ALA A 364 10.30 -26.18 -1.00
CA ALA A 364 10.92 -25.13 -1.77
C ALA A 364 12.14 -24.66 -0.98
N ALA A 365 13.25 -24.41 -1.66
CA ALA A 365 14.35 -23.67 -1.05
C ALA A 365 13.76 -22.38 -0.46
N ALA A 366 14.08 -22.11 0.81
CA ALA A 366 13.57 -20.94 1.51
C ALA A 366 13.86 -19.71 0.66
N ALA A 367 12.81 -18.99 0.27
CA ALA A 367 13.01 -17.62 -0.21
C ALA A 367 13.39 -16.81 1.04
N PRO A 368 14.59 -16.21 1.10
CA PRO A 368 15.05 -15.46 2.27
C PRO A 368 14.07 -14.33 2.66
N ASP A 369 13.27 -13.87 1.69
CA ASP A 369 12.35 -12.75 1.86
C ASP A 369 10.89 -13.18 2.11
N SER A 370 10.62 -14.48 2.32
CA SER A 370 9.25 -14.94 2.56
C SER A 370 8.77 -14.52 3.94
N THR A 371 7.62 -13.84 3.99
CA THR A 371 6.91 -13.46 5.22
C THR A 371 5.82 -14.44 5.60
N THR A 372 5.69 -15.54 4.86
CA THR A 372 4.72 -16.59 5.11
C THR A 372 5.37 -17.96 5.09
N ALA A 373 4.79 -18.90 5.81
CA ALA A 373 5.19 -20.29 5.78
C ALA A 373 4.00 -21.20 6.04
N GLN A 374 4.19 -22.48 5.77
CA GLN A 374 3.25 -23.53 6.09
C GLN A 374 3.96 -24.59 6.91
N VAL A 375 3.41 -24.89 8.09
CA VAL A 375 3.88 -25.98 8.95
C VAL A 375 2.89 -27.13 8.82
N TYR A 376 3.24 -28.14 8.03
CA TYR A 376 2.41 -29.32 7.81
C TYR A 376 2.50 -30.25 9.01
N VAL A 377 1.35 -30.69 9.49
CA VAL A 377 1.18 -31.49 10.70
C VAL A 377 0.60 -32.85 10.33
N SER A 378 1.09 -33.90 10.98
CA SER A 378 0.60 -35.26 10.79
C SER A 378 -0.90 -35.33 11.12
N PRO A 379 -1.73 -35.96 10.29
CA PRO A 379 -3.14 -36.20 10.64
C PRO A 379 -3.32 -37.00 11.94
N ALA A 380 -2.30 -37.75 12.37
CA ALA A 380 -2.30 -38.50 13.62
C ALA A 380 -1.85 -37.68 14.84
N ALA A 381 -1.49 -36.39 14.66
CA ALA A 381 -1.03 -35.55 15.76
C ALA A 381 -2.15 -35.31 16.78
N THR A 382 -1.84 -35.51 18.07
CA THR A 382 -2.77 -35.24 19.17
C THR A 382 -3.03 -33.74 19.31
N GLU A 383 -4.05 -33.37 20.08
CA GLU A 383 -4.31 -31.96 20.39
C GLU A 383 -3.14 -31.31 21.13
N ASP A 384 -2.56 -32.01 22.10
CA ASP A 384 -1.38 -31.52 22.82
C ASP A 384 -0.18 -31.28 21.89
N GLN A 385 0.07 -32.19 20.93
CA GLN A 385 1.11 -32.00 19.91
C GLN A 385 0.83 -30.77 19.04
N ARG A 386 -0.43 -30.54 18.65
CA ARG A 386 -0.81 -29.33 17.90
C ARG A 386 -0.59 -28.06 18.72
N ASN A 387 -0.91 -28.09 20.00
CA ASN A 387 -0.70 -26.95 20.90
C ASN A 387 0.80 -26.64 21.07
N LEU A 388 1.66 -27.66 21.19
CA LEU A 388 3.11 -27.49 21.22
C LEU A 388 3.66 -26.91 19.92
N ILE A 389 3.19 -27.39 18.76
CA ILE A 389 3.55 -26.82 17.46
C ILE A 389 3.11 -25.36 17.36
N GLN A 390 1.88 -25.05 17.81
CA GLN A 390 1.38 -23.68 17.82
C GLN A 390 2.23 -22.76 18.72
N ALA A 391 2.60 -23.24 19.91
CA ALA A 391 3.48 -22.52 20.82
C ALA A 391 4.86 -22.30 20.19
N ALA A 392 5.43 -23.31 19.53
CA ALA A 392 6.70 -23.21 18.81
C ALA A 392 6.65 -22.19 17.66
N ILE A 393 5.54 -22.12 16.92
CA ILE A 393 5.31 -21.08 15.92
C ILE A 393 5.28 -19.69 16.58
N GLY A 394 4.63 -19.56 17.74
CA GLY A 394 4.62 -18.34 18.55
C GLY A 394 6.02 -17.93 19.02
N ARG A 395 6.85 -18.87 19.48
CA ARG A 395 8.26 -18.63 19.84
C ARG A 395 9.11 -18.15 18.66
N ALA A 396 8.76 -18.57 17.45
CA ALA A 396 9.37 -18.08 16.21
C ALA A 396 8.81 -16.71 15.76
N GLY A 397 7.95 -16.05 16.56
CA GLY A 397 7.33 -14.77 16.24
C GLY A 397 6.26 -14.82 15.15
N GLY A 398 5.81 -16.03 14.78
CA GLY A 398 4.79 -16.22 13.75
C GLY A 398 3.39 -16.16 14.32
N SER A 399 2.43 -15.68 13.53
CA SER A 399 1.00 -15.80 13.83
C SER A 399 0.46 -17.09 13.21
N PRO A 400 0.12 -18.12 14.02
CA PRO A 400 -0.38 -19.39 13.50
C PRO A 400 -1.88 -19.30 13.17
N LEU A 401 -2.26 -19.76 11.99
CA LEU A 401 -3.65 -20.00 11.60
C LEU A 401 -3.82 -21.47 11.22
N TRP A 402 -4.53 -22.23 12.06
CA TRP A 402 -4.77 -23.65 11.82
C TRP A 402 -5.69 -23.88 10.61
N ARG A 403 -5.26 -24.76 9.71
CA ARG A 403 -6.01 -25.30 8.58
C ARG A 403 -6.20 -26.79 8.79
N GLY A 404 -7.33 -27.15 9.39
CA GLY A 404 -7.72 -28.55 9.57
C GLY A 404 -7.93 -29.28 8.23
N ALA A 405 -7.94 -30.61 8.28
CA ALA A 405 -8.15 -31.45 7.08
C ALA A 405 -9.47 -31.15 6.35
N ASP A 406 -10.49 -30.70 7.08
CA ASP A 406 -11.81 -30.34 6.55
C ASP A 406 -11.96 -28.85 6.20
N SER A 407 -10.92 -28.04 6.40
CA SER A 407 -10.98 -26.58 6.24
C SER A 407 -11.02 -26.16 4.76
N ARG A 408 -12.18 -26.35 4.12
CA ARG A 408 -12.52 -25.73 2.82
C ARG A 408 -12.70 -24.21 2.88
N ALA A 409 -12.52 -23.60 4.06
CA ALA A 409 -12.88 -22.21 4.35
C ALA A 409 -11.70 -21.21 4.31
N GLY A 410 -10.49 -21.64 3.95
CA GLY A 410 -9.32 -20.78 3.81
C GLY A 410 -9.02 -20.43 2.37
N THR A 411 -8.71 -19.17 2.09
CA THR A 411 -8.42 -18.56 0.78
C THR A 411 -7.29 -19.21 -0.04
N THR A 412 -6.58 -20.20 0.48
CA THR A 412 -5.76 -21.12 -0.31
C THR A 412 -6.65 -22.22 -0.89
N THR A 413 -7.14 -21.99 -2.11
CA THR A 413 -7.89 -22.97 -2.89
C THR A 413 -7.07 -24.25 -3.06
N LEU A 414 -7.31 -25.25 -2.20
CA LEU A 414 -7.00 -26.63 -2.55
C LEU A 414 -7.70 -26.94 -3.85
N SER A 415 -6.99 -27.60 -4.76
CA SER A 415 -7.54 -27.82 -6.08
C SER A 415 -8.75 -28.74 -6.01
N ILE A 416 -9.79 -28.43 -6.78
CA ILE A 416 -11.07 -29.16 -6.75
C ILE A 416 -10.78 -30.64 -7.04
N GLY A 417 -11.00 -31.51 -6.05
CA GLY A 417 -10.81 -32.96 -6.15
C GLY A 417 -9.73 -33.58 -5.25
N CYS A 418 -8.89 -32.78 -4.55
CA CYS A 418 -7.94 -33.34 -3.59
C CYS A 418 -8.63 -33.67 -2.25
N THR A 419 -8.64 -34.93 -1.81
CA THR A 419 -9.44 -35.41 -0.65
C THR A 419 -8.69 -35.69 0.64
N SER A 420 -7.38 -35.43 0.73
CA SER A 420 -6.70 -35.40 2.03
C SER A 420 -5.58 -34.39 2.00
N ALA A 421 -5.89 -33.13 2.34
CA ALA A 421 -4.84 -32.18 2.65
C ALA A 421 -4.32 -32.51 4.06
N THR A 422 -3.07 -32.94 4.15
CA THR A 422 -2.31 -32.95 5.41
C THR A 422 -2.57 -31.62 6.11
N PRO A 423 -3.14 -31.60 7.33
CA PRO A 423 -3.48 -30.34 7.99
C PRO A 423 -2.22 -29.51 8.22
N TRP A 424 -2.34 -28.20 8.29
CA TRP A 424 -1.19 -27.32 8.44
C TRP A 424 -1.53 -26.06 9.22
N PHE A 425 -0.50 -25.36 9.70
CA PHE A 425 -0.63 -23.97 10.10
C PHE A 425 -0.16 -23.08 8.95
N ASP A 426 -1.00 -22.13 8.52
CA ASP A 426 -0.49 -20.95 7.84
C ASP A 426 0.21 -20.09 8.89
N VAL A 427 1.47 -19.76 8.64
CA VAL A 427 2.28 -18.91 9.50
C VAL A 427 2.56 -17.63 8.74
N SER A 428 2.30 -16.48 9.37
CA SER A 428 2.67 -15.18 8.83
C SER A 428 3.55 -14.43 9.82
N TRP A 429 4.60 -13.79 9.32
CA TRP A 429 5.44 -12.86 10.06
C TRP A 429 5.25 -11.45 9.58
N THR A 430 5.61 -10.51 10.45
CA THR A 430 5.70 -9.11 10.09
C THR A 430 6.97 -8.77 9.32
N VAL A 431 7.96 -9.66 9.37
CA VAL A 431 9.28 -9.43 8.79
C VAL A 431 9.82 -10.66 8.07
N PRO A 432 10.60 -10.46 6.99
CA PRO A 432 11.30 -11.55 6.32
C PRO A 432 12.44 -12.10 7.18
N GLY A 433 13.05 -13.20 6.73
CA GLY A 433 14.17 -13.84 7.43
C GLY A 433 13.81 -14.62 8.69
N MET A 434 12.52 -14.78 9.01
CA MET A 434 12.07 -15.53 10.20
C MET A 434 11.93 -17.05 9.95
N PHE A 435 12.03 -17.48 8.68
CA PHE A 435 11.85 -18.88 8.31
C PHE A 435 12.87 -19.81 8.98
N GLU A 436 14.13 -19.39 9.09
CA GLU A 436 15.16 -20.16 9.79
C GLU A 436 14.80 -20.37 11.26
N ARG A 437 14.34 -19.31 11.94
CA ARG A 437 13.88 -19.40 13.32
C ARG A 437 12.70 -20.36 13.46
N LEU A 438 11.76 -20.34 12.51
CA LEU A 438 10.65 -21.29 12.50
C LEU A 438 11.13 -22.73 12.36
N GLN A 439 12.07 -22.98 11.45
CA GLN A 439 12.63 -24.32 11.28
C GLN A 439 13.33 -24.80 12.54
N HIS A 440 14.07 -23.91 13.21
CA HIS A 440 14.73 -24.22 14.48
C HIS A 440 13.71 -24.52 15.60
N GLN A 441 12.68 -23.68 15.76
CA GLN A 441 11.72 -23.80 16.86
C GLN A 441 10.68 -24.90 16.66
N ALA A 442 10.10 -25.01 15.45
CA ALA A 442 9.00 -25.92 15.15
C ALA A 442 9.44 -27.20 14.45
N GLY A 443 10.62 -27.23 13.80
CA GLY A 443 11.05 -28.38 12.99
C GLY A 443 11.28 -29.66 13.78
N SER A 444 11.57 -29.56 15.08
CA SER A 444 11.76 -30.68 15.99
C SER A 444 10.50 -31.09 16.76
N GLU A 445 9.39 -30.37 16.61
CA GLU A 445 8.18 -30.63 17.40
C GLU A 445 7.48 -31.93 16.96
N PRO A 446 7.03 -32.79 17.90
CA PRO A 446 6.36 -34.03 17.56
C PRO A 446 5.09 -33.80 16.73
N GLY A 447 5.01 -34.45 15.57
CA GLY A 447 3.87 -34.32 14.66
C GLY A 447 4.10 -33.35 13.50
N VAL A 448 5.18 -32.58 13.48
CA VAL A 448 5.57 -31.79 12.29
C VAL A 448 6.08 -32.74 11.19
N VAL A 449 5.50 -32.62 9.99
CA VAL A 449 5.84 -33.42 8.82
C VAL A 449 6.80 -32.67 7.91
N ALA A 450 6.53 -31.38 7.69
CA ALA A 450 7.33 -30.52 6.84
C ALA A 450 7.07 -29.05 7.18
N ILE A 451 8.07 -28.20 6.93
CA ILE A 451 7.94 -26.75 6.99
C ILE A 451 8.32 -26.19 5.62
N ARG A 452 7.49 -25.30 5.08
CA ARG A 452 7.64 -24.75 3.73
C ARG A 452 7.52 -23.23 3.75
N ALA A 453 8.43 -22.53 3.09
CA ALA A 453 8.30 -21.09 2.86
C ALA A 453 7.17 -20.83 1.84
N GLY A 454 6.35 -19.81 2.11
CA GLY A 454 5.19 -19.43 1.31
C GLY A 454 5.49 -18.52 0.13
#